data_AF-A0A165XZQ8-F1
#
_entry.id   AF-A0A165XZQ8-F1
#
_cell.length_a   1.000
_cell.length_b   1.000
_cell.length_c   1.000
_cell.angle_alpha   90.00
_cell.angle_beta   90.00
_cell.angle_gamma   90.00
#
_symmetry.space_group_name_H-M   'P 1'
#
loop_
_entity.id
_entity.type
_entity.pdbx_description
1 polymer ?
#
loop_
_entity_poly.entity_id
_entity_poly.type
_entity_poly.pdbx_seq_one_letter_code
_entity_poly.pdbx_strand_id
1 'polypeptide(L)' 'MSTHTQNTGTDQPLPANIDIVAAALTGIKARTVDMCINGCVAFVGARQTLCLCPVCGEARTSSAGVHTERNHEQG' A
#
# COMPACT_ATOMS: atom_id res chain seq x y z
N MET A 1 37.09 -7.34 -8.25
CA MET A 1 35.92 -6.69 -8.86
C MET A 1 34.71 -7.56 -8.55
N SER A 2 33.90 -7.19 -7.57
CA SER A 2 32.76 -8.00 -7.10
C SER A 2 31.52 -7.68 -7.94
N THR A 3 31.00 -8.67 -8.65
CA THR A 3 29.74 -8.55 -9.40
C THR A 3 28.56 -8.69 -8.44
N HIS A 4 27.94 -7.58 -8.08
CA HIS A 4 26.65 -7.57 -7.41
C HIS A 4 25.56 -7.90 -8.44
N THR A 5 25.01 -9.11 -8.37
CA THR A 5 23.80 -9.48 -9.11
C THR A 5 22.62 -8.71 -8.49
N GLN A 6 22.04 -7.79 -9.25
CA GLN A 6 20.78 -7.13 -8.88
C GLN A 6 19.62 -8.06 -9.26
N ASN A 7 19.04 -8.69 -8.27
CA ASN A 7 17.77 -9.42 -8.34
C ASN A 7 16.64 -8.39 -8.46
N THR A 8 16.34 -8.01 -9.70
CA THR A 8 15.13 -7.25 -10.06
C THR A 8 13.92 -8.15 -9.80
N GLY A 9 13.44 -8.17 -8.56
CA GLY A 9 12.13 -8.72 -8.24
C GLY A 9 11.11 -7.97 -9.08
N THR A 10 10.55 -8.65 -10.07
CA THR A 10 9.45 -8.11 -10.87
C THR A 10 8.25 -7.99 -9.93
N ASP A 11 8.03 -6.80 -9.37
CA ASP A 11 6.78 -6.37 -8.73
C ASP A 11 5.72 -6.20 -9.83
N GLN A 12 5.47 -7.29 -10.55
CA GLN A 12 4.46 -7.33 -11.59
C GLN A 12 3.16 -7.69 -10.88
N PRO A 13 2.13 -6.81 -10.92
CA PRO A 13 0.88 -7.08 -10.24
C PRO A 13 0.34 -8.41 -10.74
N LEU A 14 0.21 -9.38 -9.82
CA LEU A 14 -0.35 -10.68 -10.15
C LEU A 14 -1.79 -10.47 -10.63
N PRO A 15 -2.25 -11.19 -11.65
CA PRO A 15 -3.63 -11.11 -12.08
C PRO A 15 -4.53 -11.47 -10.89
N ALA A 16 -5.61 -10.71 -10.68
CA ALA A 16 -6.50 -10.75 -9.50
C ALA A 16 -7.02 -12.15 -9.12
N ASN A 17 -6.89 -13.12 -10.01
CA ASN A 17 -7.30 -14.50 -9.84
C ASN A 17 -6.28 -15.33 -9.04
N ILE A 18 -5.00 -14.94 -9.02
CA ILE A 18 -3.96 -15.68 -8.29
C ILE A 18 -4.15 -15.55 -6.79
N ASP A 19 -4.58 -14.40 -6.28
CA ASP A 19 -4.86 -14.23 -4.84
C ASP A 19 -5.95 -15.18 -4.35
N ILE A 20 -6.96 -15.45 -5.19
CA ILE A 20 -8.05 -16.39 -4.87
C ILE A 20 -7.51 -17.82 -4.81
N VAL A 21 -6.72 -18.22 -5.80
CA VAL A 21 -6.14 -19.57 -5.87
C VAL A 21 -5.11 -19.78 -4.76
N ALA A 22 -4.25 -18.80 -4.51
CA ALA A 22 -3.26 -18.83 -3.43
C ALA A 22 -3.94 -18.89 -2.06
N ALA A 23 -5.01 -18.12 -1.83
CA ALA A 23 -5.77 -18.17 -0.59
C ALA A 23 -6.47 -19.53 -0.39
N ALA A 24 -6.99 -20.14 -1.46
CA ALA A 24 -7.60 -21.47 -1.39
C ALA A 24 -6.56 -22.57 -1.08
N LEU A 25 -5.35 -22.48 -1.63
CA LEU A 25 -4.29 -23.47 -1.44
C LEU A 25 -3.56 -23.34 -0.10
N THR A 26 -3.32 -22.11 0.36
CA THR A 26 -2.51 -21.84 1.55
C THR A 26 -3.34 -21.54 2.80
N GLY A 27 -4.62 -21.22 2.63
CA GLY A 27 -5.46 -20.64 3.69
C GLY A 27 -5.08 -19.19 4.05
N ILE A 28 -4.08 -18.60 3.41
CA ILE A 28 -3.60 -17.24 3.67
C ILE A 28 -4.24 -16.29 2.67
N LYS A 29 -5.09 -15.39 3.16
CA LYS A 29 -5.69 -14.34 2.34
C LYS A 29 -4.91 -13.04 2.51
N ALA A 30 -4.44 -12.47 1.39
CA ALA A 30 -3.88 -11.12 1.39
C ALA A 30 -4.92 -10.14 1.94
N ARG A 31 -4.55 -9.41 2.99
CA ARG A 31 -5.38 -8.35 3.56
C ARG A 31 -4.72 -7.02 3.29
N THR A 32 -5.32 -6.27 2.40
CA THR A 32 -4.92 -4.90 2.14
C THR A 32 -5.27 -4.01 3.33
N VAL A 33 -4.29 -3.24 3.82
CA VAL A 33 -4.49 -2.23 4.86
C VAL A 33 -3.92 -0.91 4.40
N ASP A 34 -4.72 0.15 4.54
CA ASP A 34 -4.25 1.50 4.23
C ASP A 34 -3.31 1.97 5.33
N MET A 35 -2.25 2.66 4.93
CA MET A 35 -1.21 3.15 5.84
C MET A 35 -0.69 4.49 5.35
N CYS A 36 -0.03 5.25 6.23
CA CYS A 36 0.64 6.47 5.77
C CYS A 36 1.86 6.08 4.93
N ILE A 37 2.29 6.95 4.01
CA ILE A 37 3.42 6.65 3.11
C ILE A 37 4.73 6.30 3.84
N ASN A 38 4.93 6.88 5.03
CA ASN A 38 6.09 6.62 5.88
C ASN A 38 5.95 5.35 6.76
N GLY A 39 4.84 4.60 6.66
CA GLY A 39 4.62 3.36 7.40
C GLY A 39 4.44 3.51 8.92
N CYS A 40 4.27 4.72 9.45
CA CYS A 40 4.14 4.97 10.89
C CYS A 40 2.90 4.32 11.52
N VAL A 41 1.77 4.30 10.82
CA VAL A 41 0.53 3.69 11.32
C VAL A 41 -0.35 3.17 10.19
N ALA A 42 -1.05 2.08 10.47
CA ALA A 42 -2.14 1.58 9.63
C ALA A 42 -3.49 2.22 10.04
N PHE A 43 -4.28 2.61 9.06
CA PHE A 43 -5.62 3.18 9.22
C PHE A 43 -6.65 2.04 9.33
N VAL A 44 -6.67 1.38 10.50
CA VAL A 44 -7.57 0.26 10.80
C VAL A 44 -8.44 0.53 12.04
N GLY A 45 -9.60 -0.11 12.13
CA GLY A 45 -10.54 0.07 13.24
C GLY A 45 -10.94 1.53 13.44
N ALA A 46 -10.79 2.04 14.67
CA ALA A 46 -11.12 3.43 15.01
C ALA A 46 -10.31 4.50 14.23
N ARG A 47 -9.19 4.12 13.61
CA ARG A 47 -8.35 5.02 12.80
C ARG A 47 -8.75 5.03 11.33
N GLN A 48 -9.74 4.25 10.91
CA GLN A 48 -10.22 4.21 9.52
C GLN A 48 -10.85 5.52 9.05
N THR A 49 -11.23 6.42 9.95
CA THR A 49 -11.81 7.72 9.61
C THR A 49 -10.76 8.82 9.48
N LEU A 50 -9.49 8.54 9.81
CA LEU A 50 -8.42 9.53 9.73
C LEU A 50 -7.90 9.62 8.29
N CYS A 51 -7.71 10.86 7.82
CA CYS A 51 -7.09 11.15 6.53
C CYS A 51 -5.57 11.39 6.65
N LEU A 52 -5.11 11.80 7.83
CA LEU A 52 -3.71 12.11 8.11
C LEU A 52 -3.15 11.22 9.22
N CYS A 53 -1.86 10.91 9.13
CA CYS A 53 -1.14 10.19 10.15
C CYS A 53 -1.01 11.05 11.42
N PRO A 54 -1.47 10.58 12.59
CA PRO A 54 -1.31 11.30 13.85
C PRO A 54 0.15 11.39 14.34
N VAL A 55 1.07 10.66 13.71
CA VAL A 55 2.50 10.62 14.10
C VAL A 55 3.34 11.58 13.26
N CYS A 56 3.17 11.55 11.93
CA CYS A 56 4.01 12.31 11.00
C CYS A 56 3.24 13.32 10.14
N GLY A 57 1.92 13.40 10.28
CA GLY A 57 1.08 14.32 9.49
C GLY A 57 0.83 13.89 8.05
N GLU A 58 1.48 12.85 7.56
CA GLU A 58 1.36 12.39 6.16
C GLU A 58 -0.02 11.87 5.80
N ALA A 59 -0.37 12.03 4.52
CA ALA A 59 -1.64 11.55 3.98
C ALA A 59 -1.75 10.02 4.04
N ARG A 60 -2.99 9.55 4.17
CA ARG A 60 -3.34 8.15 4.01
C ARG A 60 -3.10 7.73 2.56
N THR A 61 -2.23 6.74 2.40
CA THR A 61 -2.06 6.03 1.13
C THR A 61 -2.98 4.82 1.15
N SER A 62 -3.89 4.76 0.19
CA SER A 62 -4.64 3.55 -0.07
C SER A 62 -3.85 2.65 -1.02
N SER A 63 -4.07 1.34 -0.97
CA SER A 63 -3.51 0.45 -1.99
C SER A 63 -4.04 0.70 -3.40
N ALA A 64 -5.12 1.48 -3.53
CA ALA A 64 -5.66 1.92 -4.81
C ALA A 64 -5.02 3.23 -5.31
N GLY A 65 -4.09 3.81 -4.54
CA GLY A 65 -3.41 5.07 -4.84
C GLY A 65 -3.43 6.04 -3.65
N VAL A 66 -2.57 7.05 -3.72
CA VAL A 66 -2.56 8.16 -2.74
C VAL A 66 -3.82 9.01 -2.97
N HIS A 67 -4.61 9.23 -1.91
CA HIS A 67 -5.65 10.26 -1.93
C HIS A 67 -4.96 11.63 -1.95
N THR A 68 -4.56 12.07 -3.15
CA THR A 68 -4.13 13.44 -3.38
C THR A 68 -5.38 14.26 -3.68
N GLU A 69 -5.87 14.99 -2.69
CA GLU A 69 -6.69 16.16 -2.94
C GLU A 69 -5.79 17.19 -3.64
N ARG A 70 -5.65 17.06 -4.97
CA ARG A 70 -5.05 18.09 -5.80
C ARG A 70 -5.98 19.29 -5.76
N ASN A 71 -5.72 20.18 -4.81
CA ASN A 71 -6.25 21.53 -4.86
C ASN A 71 -5.83 22.14 -6.21
N HIS A 72 -6.86 22.56 -6.93
CA HIS A 72 -6.83 23.24 -8.21
C HIS A 72 -6.32 24.67 -7.97
N GLU A 73 -5.03 24.91 -8.20
CA GLU A 73 -4.51 26.26 -8.42
C GLU A 73 -4.04 26.38 -9.87
N GLN A 74 -4.96 26.88 -10.70
CA GLN A 74 -4.66 27.48 -11.99
C GLN A 74 -3.84 28.76 -11.76
N GLY A 75 -2.68 28.83 -12.39
CA GLY A 75 -1.90 30.04 -12.62
C GLY A 75 -1.38 30.03 -14.06
#